data_AF-A0A814FRC8-F1
#
_entry.id   AF-A0A814FRC8-F1
#
_cell.length_a   1.000
_cell.length_b   1.000
_cell.length_c   1.000
_cell.angle_alpha   90.00
_cell.angle_beta   90.00
_cell.angle_gamma   90.00
#
_symmetry.space_group_name_H-M   'P 1'
#
loop_
_entity.id
_entity.type
_entity.pdbx_description
1 polymer ?
#
loop_
_entity_poly.entity_id
_entity_poly.type
_entity_poly.pdbx_seq_one_letter_code
_entity_poly.pdbx_strand_id
1 'polypeptide(L)'
;MTEFVDFINEIAPNYQIPCRQTITKRLIPEKIDILKAQIKHELNQINWCALSTDVWTSNSMMMLSYLSVTREWEKEDKVFKIVSDSGAYIKSCAICLFNENYFIQCSAHRLNLWIDYTLEPRLVKTKMDNEENTRYYVRDFNENCEIRKIKINNETLEEIEHLNEMKDEINRILGKCKKLVGSFKYSEFLSRRLKEKQEALNFSTRIKLVQDCPTR
;
A
#
# COMPACT_ATOMS: atom_id res chain seq x y z
N MET A 1 20.37 11.91 23.78
CA MET A 1 19.80 13.24 23.45
C MET A 1 20.87 14.33 23.33
N THR A 2 22.09 14.11 23.80
CA THR A 2 23.22 15.06 23.69
C THR A 2 23.77 15.18 22.27
N GLU A 3 23.87 14.06 21.52
CA GLU A 3 24.45 14.05 20.16
C GLU A 3 23.79 15.04 19.18
N PHE A 4 22.46 15.20 19.22
CA PHE A 4 21.76 16.16 18.35
C PHE A 4 22.04 17.61 18.78
N VAL A 5 22.15 17.87 20.09
CA VAL A 5 22.45 19.20 20.61
C VAL A 5 23.89 19.59 20.27
N ASP A 6 24.83 18.66 20.45
CA ASP A 6 26.24 18.85 20.12
C ASP A 6 26.43 19.13 18.62
N PHE A 7 25.74 18.36 17.77
CA PHE A 7 25.73 18.58 16.32
C PHE A 7 25.21 19.96 15.91
N ILE A 8 24.10 20.41 16.52
CA ILE A 8 23.54 21.74 16.22
C ILE A 8 24.46 22.85 16.71
N ASN A 9 25.11 22.68 17.86
CA ASN A 9 26.08 23.65 18.38
C ASN A 9 27.32 23.76 17.48
N GLU A 10 27.72 22.67 16.81
CA GLU A 10 28.83 22.68 15.85
C GLU A 10 28.47 23.40 14.54
N ILE A 11 27.28 23.15 13.98
CA ILE A 11 26.85 23.72 12.70
C ILE A 11 26.32 25.15 12.84
N ALA A 12 25.59 25.43 13.91
CA ALA A 12 24.89 26.70 14.13
C ALA A 12 24.95 27.09 15.61
N PRO A 13 26.11 27.56 16.11
CA PRO A 13 26.33 27.81 17.54
C PRO A 13 25.40 28.86 18.16
N ASN A 14 24.83 29.75 17.34
CA ASN A 14 23.89 30.78 17.80
C ASN A 14 22.41 30.32 17.75
N TYR A 15 22.14 29.11 17.25
CA TYR A 15 20.77 28.59 17.15
C TYR A 15 20.31 27.99 18.47
N GLN A 16 19.38 28.67 19.14
CA GLN A 16 18.77 28.13 20.36
C GLN A 16 17.72 27.08 20.00
N ILE A 17 17.99 25.83 20.39
CA ILE A 17 17.08 24.72 20.16
C ILE A 17 15.78 24.98 20.95
N PRO A 18 14.63 25.12 20.28
CA PRO A 18 13.37 25.37 20.96
C PRO A 18 12.96 24.17 21.80
N CYS A 19 12.31 24.43 22.94
CA CYS A 19 11.79 23.34 23.76
C CYS A 19 10.62 22.64 23.06
N ARG A 20 10.32 21.40 23.47
CA ARG A 20 9.22 20.59 22.91
C ARG A 20 7.90 21.38 22.88
N GLN A 21 7.60 22.15 23.92
CA GLN A 21 6.35 22.94 23.98
C GLN A 21 6.32 24.03 22.91
N THR A 22 7.43 24.72 22.67
CA THR A 22 7.54 25.74 21.61
C THR A 22 7.37 25.11 20.23
N ILE A 23 7.96 23.93 20.00
CA ILE A 23 7.79 23.19 18.74
C ILE A 23 6.32 22.82 18.54
N THR A 24 5.70 22.15 19.52
CA THR A 24 4.35 21.60 19.39
C THR A 24 3.26 22.67 19.39
N LYS A 25 3.35 23.69 20.26
CA LYS A 25 2.27 24.67 20.45
C LYS A 25 2.40 25.91 19.58
N ARG A 26 3.57 26.16 18.99
CA ARG A 26 3.83 27.39 18.23
C ARG A 26 4.37 27.12 16.83
N LEU A 27 5.56 26.52 16.73
CA LEU A 27 6.24 26.39 15.44
C LEU A 27 5.50 25.48 14.46
N ILE A 28 4.98 24.33 14.93
CA ILE A 28 4.21 23.42 14.09
C ILE A 28 2.90 24.09 13.61
N PRO A 29 2.05 24.65 14.49
CA PRO A 29 0.86 25.39 14.06
C PRO A 29 1.16 26.53 13.08
N GLU A 30 2.13 27.41 13.38
CA GLU A 30 2.53 28.51 12.49
C GLU A 30 2.93 28.00 11.09
N LYS A 31 3.71 26.91 11.03
CA LYS A 31 4.11 26.31 9.75
C LYS A 31 2.93 25.67 9.00
N ILE A 32 2.02 25.02 9.72
CA ILE A 32 0.79 24.46 9.13
C ILE A 32 -0.06 25.58 8.53
N ASP A 33 -0.23 26.71 9.22
CA ASP A 33 -1.04 27.84 8.74
C ASP A 33 -0.44 28.47 7.48
N ILE A 34 0.87 28.62 7.41
CA ILE A 34 1.57 29.10 6.21
C ILE A 34 1.35 28.14 5.04
N LEU A 35 1.55 26.84 5.24
CA LEU A 35 1.35 25.82 4.20
C LEU A 35 -0.11 25.77 3.74
N LYS A 36 -1.05 25.86 4.68
CA LYS A 36 -2.49 25.97 4.39
C LYS A 36 -2.79 27.15 3.47
N ALA A 37 -2.23 28.33 3.77
CA ALA A 37 -2.43 29.52 2.94
C ALA A 37 -1.86 29.35 1.52
N GLN A 38 -0.68 28.73 1.39
CA GLN A 38 -0.05 28.44 0.09
C GLN A 38 -0.89 27.47 -0.75
N ILE A 39 -1.28 26.33 -0.19
CA ILE A 39 -2.09 25.34 -0.90
C ILE A 39 -3.44 25.95 -1.28
N LYS A 40 -4.08 26.75 -0.39
CA LYS A 40 -5.34 27.43 -0.71
C LYS A 40 -5.18 28.40 -1.89
N HIS A 41 -4.05 29.11 -1.98
CA HIS A 41 -3.76 29.99 -3.09
C HIS A 41 -3.63 29.21 -4.41
N GLU A 42 -2.87 28.11 -4.42
CA GLU A 42 -2.71 27.24 -5.59
C GLU A 42 -4.04 26.61 -6.02
N LEU A 43 -4.83 26.09 -5.07
CA LEU A 43 -6.15 25.51 -5.35
C LEU A 43 -7.14 26.54 -5.92
N ASN A 44 -6.98 27.83 -5.63
CA ASN A 44 -7.83 28.86 -6.22
C ASN A 44 -7.54 29.09 -7.70
N GLN A 45 -6.30 28.86 -8.15
CA GLN A 45 -5.87 29.09 -9.54
C GLN A 45 -6.26 27.96 -10.49
N ILE A 46 -6.55 26.76 -9.97
CA ILE A 46 -6.89 25.59 -10.77
C ILE A 46 -8.40 25.42 -10.93
N ASN A 47 -8.83 24.82 -12.05
CA ASN A 47 -10.24 24.51 -12.29
C ASN A 47 -10.62 23.15 -11.71
N TRP A 48 -9.73 22.15 -11.84
CA TRP A 48 -9.96 20.78 -11.40
C TRP A 48 -8.67 20.19 -10.81
N CYS A 49 -8.78 19.35 -9.79
CA CYS A 49 -7.68 18.55 -9.27
C CYS A 49 -8.06 17.09 -9.08
N ALA A 50 -7.08 16.20 -9.17
CA ALA A 50 -7.18 14.82 -8.73
C ALA A 50 -6.30 14.65 -7.50
N LEU A 51 -6.82 14.00 -6.46
CA LEU A 51 -6.10 13.76 -5.22
C LEU A 51 -5.65 12.31 -5.18
N SER A 52 -4.35 12.07 -5.28
CA SER A 52 -3.77 10.75 -5.03
C SER A 52 -3.22 10.70 -3.61
N THR A 53 -3.60 9.70 -2.83
CA THR A 53 -3.06 9.50 -1.48
C THR A 53 -2.36 8.16 -1.41
N ASP A 54 -1.07 8.18 -1.09
CA ASP A 54 -0.35 7.00 -0.62
C ASP A 54 -0.50 6.95 0.91
N VAL A 55 -1.14 5.91 1.42
CA VAL A 55 -1.48 5.83 2.84
C VAL A 55 -0.67 4.75 3.52
N TRP A 56 0.15 5.20 4.46
CA TRP A 56 0.76 4.33 5.45
C TRP A 56 -0.22 4.08 6.59
N THR A 57 -0.18 2.89 7.20
CA THR A 57 -0.86 2.56 8.46
C THR A 57 -0.24 3.33 9.65
N SER A 58 -0.12 4.65 9.55
CA SER A 58 -0.06 5.52 10.72
C SER A 58 -1.51 5.80 11.13
N ASN A 59 -1.77 5.95 12.43
CA ASN A 59 -3.10 6.24 12.97
C ASN A 59 -3.91 7.12 12.00
N SER A 60 -5.14 6.72 11.71
CA SER A 60 -6.15 7.22 10.76
C SER A 60 -6.37 8.75 10.66
N MET A 61 -5.61 9.54 11.42
CA MET A 61 -5.65 10.99 11.56
C MET A 61 -4.89 11.77 10.48
N MET A 62 -3.88 11.18 9.80
CA MET A 62 -3.03 11.91 8.83
C MET A 62 -3.72 12.16 7.47
N MET A 63 -4.63 11.29 7.01
CA MET A 63 -5.41 11.53 5.79
C MET A 63 -6.65 12.38 6.06
N LEU A 64 -7.21 12.26 7.28
CA LEU A 64 -8.29 13.14 7.72
C LEU A 64 -7.90 14.60 7.49
N SER A 65 -6.63 14.99 7.70
CA SER A 65 -6.20 16.39 7.53
C SER A 65 -6.26 16.91 6.09
N TYR A 66 -5.77 16.19 5.08
CA TYR A 66 -5.76 16.73 3.72
C TYR A 66 -7.14 16.78 3.08
N LEU A 67 -7.93 15.71 3.23
CA LEU A 67 -9.30 15.70 2.71
C LEU A 67 -10.23 16.61 3.52
N SER A 68 -10.07 16.68 4.85
CA SER A 68 -10.86 17.62 5.66
C SER A 68 -10.53 19.06 5.33
N VAL A 69 -9.26 19.38 5.04
CA VAL A 69 -8.86 20.74 4.66
C VAL A 69 -9.46 21.15 3.31
N THR A 70 -9.52 20.26 2.33
CA THR A 70 -10.22 20.55 1.06
C THR A 70 -11.71 20.82 1.25
N ARG A 71 -12.35 20.13 2.19
CA ARG A 71 -13.74 20.37 2.58
C ARG A 71 -13.92 21.64 3.43
N GLU A 72 -13.01 21.90 4.37
CA GLU A 72 -12.95 23.12 5.19
C GLU A 72 -12.87 24.38 4.30
N TRP A 73 -12.23 24.27 3.14
CA TRP A 73 -12.12 25.37 2.18
C TRP A 73 -13.26 25.45 1.17
N GLU A 74 -14.30 24.61 1.30
CA GLU A 74 -15.46 24.56 0.40
C GLU A 74 -15.06 24.43 -1.08
N LYS A 75 -13.97 23.70 -1.37
CA LYS A 75 -13.45 23.47 -2.73
C LYS A 75 -13.77 22.07 -3.27
N GLU A 76 -14.86 21.48 -2.78
CA GLU A 76 -15.27 20.13 -3.19
C GLU A 76 -15.61 20.05 -4.68
N ASP A 77 -16.15 21.14 -5.23
CA ASP A 77 -16.48 21.32 -6.64
C ASP A 77 -15.27 21.21 -7.57
N LYS A 78 -14.07 21.51 -7.08
CA LYS A 78 -12.83 21.41 -7.84
C LYS A 78 -12.21 20.01 -7.81
N VAL A 79 -12.62 19.15 -6.88
CA VAL A 79 -12.06 17.80 -6.76
C VAL A 79 -12.75 16.90 -7.79
N PHE A 80 -12.02 16.48 -8.81
CA PHE A 80 -12.57 15.59 -9.84
C PHE A 80 -12.66 14.15 -9.35
N LYS A 81 -11.56 13.62 -8.79
CA LYS A 81 -11.45 12.24 -8.26
C LYS A 81 -10.40 12.13 -7.16
N ILE A 82 -10.60 11.15 -6.29
CA ILE A 82 -9.70 10.70 -5.24
C ILE A 82 -9.24 9.30 -5.60
N VAL A 83 -7.93 9.11 -5.77
CA VAL A 83 -7.31 7.82 -6.11
C VAL A 83 -6.53 7.29 -4.93
N SER A 84 -6.83 6.07 -4.48
CA SER A 84 -6.08 5.38 -3.41
C SER A 84 -6.07 3.87 -3.61
N ASP A 85 -5.14 3.20 -2.95
CA ASP A 85 -5.03 1.74 -2.76
C ASP A 85 -6.29 1.05 -2.18
N SER A 86 -7.32 1.79 -1.74
CA SER A 86 -8.57 1.27 -1.14
C SER A 86 -8.44 0.76 0.28
N GLY A 87 -7.43 1.22 1.04
CA GLY A 87 -7.43 1.02 2.49
C GLY A 87 -8.80 1.36 3.09
N ALA A 88 -9.37 0.49 3.91
CA ALA A 88 -10.77 0.59 4.35
C ALA A 88 -11.11 1.98 4.94
N TYR A 89 -10.20 2.55 5.72
CA TYR A 89 -10.33 3.89 6.29
C TYR A 89 -10.38 5.00 5.23
N ILE A 90 -9.64 4.85 4.14
CA ILE A 90 -9.52 5.82 3.05
C ILE A 90 -10.80 5.82 2.24
N LYS A 91 -11.30 4.62 1.89
CA LYS A 91 -12.59 4.47 1.22
C LYS A 91 -13.69 5.09 2.08
N SER A 92 -13.75 4.77 3.37
CA SER A 92 -14.73 5.36 4.29
C SER A 92 -14.59 6.89 4.39
N CYS A 93 -13.37 7.41 4.51
CA CYS A 93 -13.11 8.85 4.62
C CYS A 93 -13.53 9.60 3.35
N ALA A 94 -13.14 9.12 2.17
CA ALA A 94 -13.52 9.70 0.88
C ALA A 94 -15.05 9.70 0.69
N ILE A 95 -15.72 8.59 1.06
CA ILE A 95 -17.19 8.48 0.99
C ILE A 95 -17.87 9.43 1.98
N CYS A 96 -17.40 9.51 3.23
CA CYS A 96 -17.98 10.38 4.25
C CYS A 96 -17.77 11.87 3.94
N LEU A 97 -16.61 12.23 3.38
CA LEU A 97 -16.26 13.62 3.12
C LEU A 97 -16.86 14.14 1.81
N PHE A 98 -16.95 13.30 0.77
CA PHE A 98 -17.44 13.68 -0.54
C PHE A 98 -18.65 12.81 -0.93
N ASN A 99 -18.40 11.67 -1.59
CA ASN A 99 -19.34 10.57 -1.86
C ASN A 99 -18.58 9.42 -2.55
N GLU A 100 -19.25 8.30 -2.82
CA GLU A 100 -18.64 7.14 -3.49
C GLU A 100 -18.24 7.40 -4.95
N ASN A 101 -18.91 8.33 -5.64
CA ASN A 101 -18.59 8.67 -7.03
C ASN A 101 -17.25 9.41 -7.18
N TYR A 102 -16.73 10.05 -6.12
CA TYR A 102 -15.43 10.70 -6.17
C TYR A 102 -14.26 9.72 -5.97
N PHE A 103 -14.53 8.50 -5.49
CA PHE A 103 -13.48 7.54 -5.16
C PHE A 103 -13.17 6.57 -6.31
N ILE A 104 -11.90 6.45 -6.66
CA ILE A 104 -11.39 5.46 -7.60
C ILE A 104 -10.29 4.65 -6.91
N GLN A 105 -10.39 3.34 -7.00
CA GLN A 105 -9.36 2.43 -6.52
C GLN A 105 -8.16 2.44 -7.48
N CYS A 106 -6.96 2.42 -6.92
CA CYS A 106 -5.72 2.31 -7.68
C CYS A 106 -5.73 1.02 -8.53
N SER A 107 -5.68 1.17 -9.86
CA SER A 107 -5.74 0.05 -10.79
C SER A 107 -4.55 -0.91 -10.63
N ALA A 108 -3.36 -0.38 -10.36
CA ALA A 108 -2.17 -1.20 -10.15
C ALA A 108 -2.29 -2.07 -8.89
N HIS A 109 -2.74 -1.49 -7.78
CA HIS A 109 -2.97 -2.23 -6.54
C HIS A 109 -4.09 -3.27 -6.71
N ARG A 110 -5.19 -2.93 -7.39
CA ARG A 110 -6.28 -3.88 -7.70
C ARG A 110 -5.79 -5.08 -8.52
N LEU A 111 -4.95 -4.85 -9.53
CA LEU A 111 -4.37 -5.94 -10.32
C LEU A 111 -3.46 -6.82 -9.48
N ASN A 112 -2.66 -6.22 -8.59
CA ASN A 112 -1.80 -6.97 -7.69
C ASN A 112 -2.62 -7.86 -6.74
N LEU A 113 -3.67 -7.31 -6.12
CA LEU A 113 -4.60 -8.08 -5.29
C LEU A 113 -5.27 -9.23 -6.04
N TRP A 114 -5.61 -9.03 -7.32
CA TRP A 114 -6.22 -10.08 -8.14
C TRP A 114 -5.22 -11.21 -8.46
N ILE A 115 -3.96 -10.85 -8.73
CA ILE A 115 -2.88 -11.82 -8.92
C ILE A 115 -2.63 -12.59 -7.63
N ASP A 116 -2.51 -11.90 -6.49
CA ASP A 116 -2.34 -12.53 -5.18
C ASP A 116 -3.50 -13.46 -4.87
N TYR A 117 -4.75 -13.02 -5.07
CA TYR A 117 -5.94 -13.87 -4.92
C TYR A 117 -5.91 -15.11 -5.83
N THR A 118 -5.38 -14.97 -7.05
CA THR A 118 -5.26 -16.07 -8.01
C THR A 118 -4.18 -17.05 -7.58
N LEU A 119 -3.06 -16.59 -7.03
CA LEU A 119 -1.93 -17.43 -6.63
C LEU A 119 -2.06 -18.00 -5.21
N GLU A 120 -2.86 -17.38 -4.35
CA GLU A 120 -3.09 -17.86 -2.99
C GLU A 120 -4.05 -19.06 -2.96
N PRO A 121 -3.78 -20.07 -2.11
CA PRO A 121 -4.70 -21.17 -1.88
C PRO A 121 -6.04 -20.66 -1.33
N ARG A 122 -7.13 -21.15 -1.91
CA ARG A 122 -8.48 -20.83 -1.44
C ARG A 122 -8.77 -21.55 -0.13
N LEU A 123 -9.08 -20.77 0.90
CA LEU A 123 -9.49 -21.32 2.20
C LEU A 123 -10.94 -21.82 2.14
N VAL A 124 -11.10 -23.14 2.13
CA VAL A 124 -12.40 -23.80 2.31
C VAL A 124 -12.74 -23.84 3.80
N LYS A 125 -13.94 -23.37 4.15
CA LYS A 125 -14.53 -23.49 5.48
C LYS A 125 -15.61 -24.56 5.46
N THR A 126 -15.46 -25.52 6.36
CA THR A 126 -16.41 -26.61 6.54
C THR A 126 -17.34 -26.29 7.70
N LYS A 127 -18.64 -26.48 7.50
CA LYS A 127 -19.64 -26.41 8.57
C LYS A 127 -20.45 -27.72 8.54
N MET A 128 -20.38 -28.48 9.63
CA MET A 128 -21.27 -29.61 9.85
C MET A 128 -22.63 -29.06 10.29
N ASP A 129 -23.69 -29.38 9.56
CA ASP A 129 -25.05 -29.07 10.03
C ASP A 129 -25.64 -30.24 10.81
N ASN A 130 -25.33 -31.49 10.44
CA ASN A 130 -25.60 -32.75 11.16
C ASN A 130 -24.48 -33.78 10.84
N GLU A 131 -24.40 -34.92 11.55
CA GLU A 131 -23.38 -35.97 11.33
C GLU A 131 -23.28 -36.45 9.86
N GLU A 132 -24.37 -36.33 9.09
CA GLU A 132 -24.45 -36.79 7.69
C GLU A 132 -24.44 -35.64 6.65
N ASN A 133 -24.49 -34.37 7.07
CA ASN A 133 -24.66 -33.26 6.12
C ASN A 133 -23.64 -32.14 6.38
N THR A 134 -22.56 -32.18 5.61
CA THR A 134 -21.46 -31.21 5.65
C THR A 134 -21.64 -30.18 4.54
N ARG A 135 -21.60 -28.89 4.90
CA ARG A 135 -21.62 -27.77 3.94
C ARG A 135 -20.25 -27.10 3.86
N TYR A 136 -19.83 -26.80 2.64
CA TYR A 136 -18.56 -26.15 2.35
C TYR A 136 -18.78 -24.72 1.89
N TYR A 137 -17.88 -23.83 2.30
CA TYR A 137 -17.92 -22.41 1.97
C TYR A 137 -16.54 -21.90 1.61
N VAL A 138 -16.46 -21.05 0.58
CA VAL A 138 -15.22 -20.37 0.18
C VAL A 138 -15.43 -18.86 0.22
N ARG A 139 -14.37 -18.11 0.51
CA ARG A 139 -14.35 -16.66 0.34
C ARG A 139 -13.92 -16.32 -1.09
N ASP A 140 -14.80 -15.71 -1.85
CA ASP A 140 -14.55 -15.32 -3.24
C ASP A 140 -15.20 -13.97 -3.55
N PHE A 141 -14.78 -13.35 -4.64
CA PHE A 141 -15.32 -12.09 -5.13
C PHE A 141 -16.65 -12.32 -5.84
N ASN A 142 -17.61 -11.41 -5.62
CA ASN A 142 -18.80 -11.32 -6.46
C ASN A 142 -18.51 -10.51 -7.75
N GLU A 143 -19.52 -10.36 -8.61
CA GLU A 143 -19.49 -9.51 -9.82
C GLU A 143 -19.08 -8.05 -9.56
N ASN A 144 -19.23 -7.56 -8.33
CA ASN A 144 -18.84 -6.22 -7.90
C ASN A 144 -17.45 -6.18 -7.22
N CYS A 145 -16.66 -7.25 -7.31
CA CYS A 145 -15.35 -7.37 -6.67
C CYS A 145 -15.39 -7.20 -5.14
N GLU A 146 -16.47 -7.65 -4.50
CA GLU A 146 -16.60 -7.72 -3.03
C GLU A 146 -16.39 -9.15 -2.54
N ILE A 147 -15.59 -9.32 -1.48
CA ILE A 147 -15.35 -10.64 -0.87
C ILE A 147 -16.61 -11.09 -0.14
N ARG A 148 -17.18 -12.22 -0.56
CA ARG A 148 -18.35 -12.85 0.06
C ARG A 148 -18.10 -14.33 0.34
N LYS A 149 -18.90 -14.90 1.26
CA LYS A 149 -18.90 -16.34 1.51
C LYS A 149 -19.85 -17.00 0.51
N ILE A 150 -19.33 -17.89 -0.31
CA ILE A 150 -20.09 -18.65 -1.32
C ILE A 150 -20.18 -20.10 -0.85
N LYS A 151 -21.39 -20.68 -0.88
CA LYS A 151 -21.60 -22.11 -0.60
C LYS A 151 -21.20 -22.92 -1.83
N ILE A 152 -20.42 -23.99 -1.64
CA ILE A 152 -19.94 -24.87 -2.72
C ILE A 152 -20.42 -26.31 -2.53
N ASN A 153 -20.40 -27.10 -3.60
CA ASN A 153 -20.69 -28.54 -3.60
C ASN A 153 -19.39 -29.37 -3.49
N ASN A 154 -19.51 -30.70 -3.48
CA ASN A 154 -18.36 -31.61 -3.37
C ASN A 154 -17.48 -31.60 -4.62
N GLU A 155 -18.06 -31.50 -5.82
CA GLU A 155 -17.29 -31.45 -7.07
C GLU A 155 -16.38 -30.21 -7.12
N THR A 156 -16.93 -29.04 -6.79
CA THR A 156 -16.16 -27.80 -6.68
C THR A 156 -15.14 -27.84 -5.55
N LEU A 157 -15.37 -28.63 -4.49
CA LEU A 157 -14.39 -28.82 -3.42
C LEU A 157 -13.16 -29.56 -3.95
N GLU A 158 -13.35 -30.68 -4.63
CA GLU A 158 -12.25 -31.48 -5.20
C GLU A 158 -11.43 -30.66 -6.21
N GLU A 159 -12.09 -29.88 -7.06
CA GLU A 159 -11.42 -28.96 -7.99
C GLU A 159 -10.58 -27.91 -7.26
N ILE A 160 -11.11 -27.31 -6.18
CA ILE A 160 -10.40 -26.30 -5.39
C ILE A 160 -9.20 -26.92 -4.67
N GLU A 161 -9.33 -28.12 -4.12
CA GLU A 161 -8.24 -28.84 -3.45
C GLU A 161 -7.10 -29.12 -4.43
N HIS A 162 -7.40 -29.67 -5.61
CA HIS A 162 -6.39 -29.89 -6.66
C HIS A 162 -5.72 -28.58 -7.10
N LEU A 163 -6.49 -27.51 -7.30
CA LEU A 163 -5.93 -26.20 -7.65
C LEU A 163 -5.05 -25.63 -6.52
N ASN A 164 -5.40 -25.85 -5.27
CA ASN A 164 -4.61 -25.41 -4.13
C ASN A 164 -3.24 -26.11 -4.07
N GLU A 165 -3.19 -27.41 -4.35
CA GLU A 165 -1.91 -28.14 -4.42
C GLU A 165 -0.97 -27.56 -5.48
N MET A 166 -1.49 -27.29 -6.68
CA MET A 166 -0.71 -26.64 -7.74
C MET A 166 -0.21 -25.25 -7.34
N LYS A 167 -1.07 -24.46 -6.68
CA LYS A 167 -0.71 -23.13 -6.18
C LYS A 167 0.38 -23.18 -5.10
N ASP A 168 0.32 -24.15 -4.20
CA ASP A 168 1.33 -24.36 -3.18
C ASP A 168 2.70 -24.70 -3.78
N GLU A 169 2.73 -25.49 -4.84
CA GLU A 169 3.96 -25.78 -5.58
C GLU A 169 4.55 -24.51 -6.22
N ILE A 170 3.72 -23.71 -6.88
CA ILE A 170 4.13 -22.41 -7.45
C ILE A 170 4.68 -21.50 -6.36
N ASN A 171 3.99 -21.36 -5.23
CA ASN A 171 4.42 -20.53 -4.10
C ASN A 171 5.75 -21.01 -3.50
N ARG A 172 5.99 -22.32 -3.47
CA ARG A 172 7.27 -22.90 -3.05
C ARG A 172 8.41 -22.52 -4.00
N ILE A 173 8.18 -22.56 -5.31
CA ILE A 173 9.17 -22.15 -6.32
C ILE A 173 9.44 -20.64 -6.22
N LEU A 174 8.39 -19.83 -6.15
CA LEU A 174 8.50 -18.38 -5.97
C LEU A 174 9.30 -18.05 -4.71
N GLY A 175 9.06 -18.73 -3.59
CA GLY A 175 9.84 -18.58 -2.36
C GLY A 175 11.33 -18.85 -2.54
N LYS A 176 11.71 -19.86 -3.34
CA LYS A 176 13.12 -20.13 -3.68
C LYS A 176 13.71 -19.02 -4.55
N CYS A 177 12.97 -18.54 -5.56
CA CYS A 177 13.39 -17.43 -6.42
C CYS A 177 13.60 -16.13 -5.62
N LYS A 178 12.69 -15.80 -4.70
CA LYS A 178 12.81 -14.64 -3.80
C LYS A 178 14.07 -14.73 -2.93
N LYS A 179 14.34 -15.89 -2.34
CA LYS A 179 15.56 -16.13 -1.54
C LYS A 179 16.83 -15.98 -2.38
N LEU A 180 16.83 -16.51 -3.60
CA LEU A 180 17.96 -16.42 -4.52
C LEU A 180 18.24 -14.97 -4.91
N VAL A 181 17.23 -14.24 -5.40
CA VAL A 181 17.40 -12.83 -5.78
C VAL A 181 17.78 -11.98 -4.57
N GLY A 182 17.15 -12.22 -3.43
CA GLY A 182 17.45 -11.54 -2.16
C GLY A 182 18.91 -11.73 -1.74
N SER A 183 19.46 -12.95 -1.82
CA SER A 183 20.85 -13.20 -1.42
C SER A 183 21.86 -12.40 -2.24
N PHE A 184 21.62 -12.22 -3.55
CA PHE A 184 22.44 -11.35 -4.38
C PHE A 184 22.25 -9.87 -4.04
N LYS A 185 21.02 -9.41 -3.78
CA LYS A 185 20.74 -7.99 -3.47
C LYS A 185 21.28 -7.53 -2.13
N TYR A 186 21.24 -8.38 -1.10
CA TYR A 186 21.70 -8.05 0.25
C TYR A 186 23.20 -8.35 0.49
N SER A 187 23.86 -9.08 -0.41
CA SER A 187 25.29 -9.38 -0.31
C SER A 187 26.09 -8.67 -1.40
N GLU A 188 26.87 -7.66 -1.01
CA GLU A 188 27.76 -6.95 -1.93
C GLU A 188 28.77 -7.89 -2.59
N PHE A 189 29.26 -8.87 -1.85
CA PHE A 189 30.16 -9.90 -2.37
C PHE A 189 29.53 -10.74 -3.49
N LEU A 190 28.32 -11.26 -3.28
CA LEU A 190 27.63 -12.06 -4.30
C LEU A 190 27.20 -11.20 -5.50
N SER A 191 26.73 -9.98 -5.24
CA SER A 191 26.44 -9.00 -6.28
C SER A 191 27.65 -8.71 -7.15
N ARG A 192 28.83 -8.52 -6.56
CA ARG A 192 30.07 -8.29 -7.29
C ARG A 192 30.48 -9.51 -8.13
N ARG A 193 30.45 -10.72 -7.56
CA ARG A 193 30.76 -11.96 -8.31
C ARG A 193 29.81 -12.21 -9.48
N LEU A 194 28.54 -11.83 -9.33
CA LEU A 194 27.57 -11.91 -10.42
C LEU A 194 27.93 -10.97 -11.57
N LYS A 195 28.42 -9.75 -11.29
CA LYS A 195 28.91 -8.80 -12.30
C LYS A 195 30.10 -9.39 -13.07
N GLU A 196 31.11 -9.84 -12.35
CA GLU A 196 32.34 -10.45 -12.91
C GLU A 196 32.01 -11.64 -13.83
N LYS A 197 31.03 -12.47 -13.45
CA LYS A 197 30.57 -13.60 -14.27
C LYS A 197 29.77 -13.18 -15.51
N GLN A 198 28.94 -12.13 -15.43
CA GLN A 198 28.21 -11.62 -16.59
C GLN A 198 29.16 -10.99 -17.62
N GLU A 199 30.22 -10.32 -17.16
CA GLU A 199 31.28 -9.76 -18.01
C GLU A 199 32.07 -10.88 -18.69
N ALA A 200 32.47 -11.92 -17.94
CA ALA A 200 33.19 -13.07 -18.50
C ALA A 200 32.38 -13.87 -19.55
N LEU A 201 31.05 -13.79 -19.51
CA LEU A 201 30.14 -14.46 -20.46
C LEU A 201 29.75 -13.56 -21.65
N ASN A 202 30.35 -12.38 -21.81
CA ASN A 202 30.10 -11.43 -22.90
C ASN A 202 28.61 -11.06 -23.07
N PHE A 203 27.86 -10.92 -21.98
CA PHE A 203 26.52 -10.36 -22.07
C PHE A 203 26.59 -8.91 -22.56
N SER A 204 25.94 -8.61 -23.69
CA SER A 204 25.91 -7.26 -24.29
C SER A 204 25.26 -6.21 -23.38
N THR A 205 24.40 -6.65 -22.47
CA THR A 205 23.67 -5.80 -21.53
C THR A 205 23.65 -6.47 -20.17
N ARG A 206 24.03 -5.73 -19.13
CA ARG A 206 24.07 -6.24 -17.75
C ARG A 206 22.65 -6.62 -17.29
N ILE A 207 22.44 -7.89 -17.00
CA ILE A 207 21.14 -8.41 -16.59
C ILE A 207 20.88 -7.99 -15.14
N LYS A 208 19.86 -7.15 -14.95
CA LYS A 208 19.40 -6.75 -13.62
C LYS A 208 18.51 -7.85 -13.03
N LEU A 209 18.85 -8.30 -11.82
CA LEU A 209 17.94 -9.12 -11.03
C LEU A 209 16.74 -8.26 -10.61
N VAL A 210 15.55 -8.70 -11.02
CA VAL A 210 14.26 -8.11 -10.62
C VAL A 210 13.89 -8.72 -9.28
N GLN A 211 13.76 -7.85 -8.27
CA GLN A 211 13.27 -8.26 -6.97
C GLN A 211 11.76 -8.19 -7.00
N ASP A 212 11.12 -9.26 -6.55
CA ASP A 212 9.70 -9.20 -6.25
C ASP A 212 9.48 -8.21 -5.10
N CYS A 213 8.73 -7.15 -5.40
CA CYS A 213 8.31 -6.14 -4.45
C CYS A 213 6.79 -6.24 -4.40
N PRO A 214 6.21 -6.94 -3.41
CA PRO A 214 4.76 -6.90 -3.25
C PRO A 214 4.37 -5.44 -3.02
N THR A 215 3.69 -4.85 -4.00
CA THR A 215 3.03 -3.56 -3.82
C THR A 215 2.04 -3.75 -2.68
N ARG A 216 2.33 -3.10 -1.55
CA ARG A 216 1.49 -3.10 -0.36
C ARG A 216 0.07 -2.65 -0.66
#